data_AF-A0A2S3WTV5-F1
#
_entry.id   AF-A0A2S3WTV5-F1
#
_cell.length_a   1.000
_cell.length_b   1.000
_cell.length_c   1.000
_cell.angle_alpha   90.00
_cell.angle_beta   90.00
_cell.angle_gamma   90.00
#
_symmetry.space_group_name_H-M   'P 1'
#
loop_
_entity.id
_entity.type
_entity.pdbx_description
1 polymer ?
#
loop_
_entity_poly.entity_id
_entity_poly.type
_entity_poly.pdbx_seq_one_letter_code
_entity_poly.pdbx_strand_id
1 'polypeptide(L)'
;MDVYKVRIEDTESKIIDKEGFEAETFRRDPWYQPGSAGKLAQFAVCPACDNPVQLVGLYELPPNVKNPFGKHATKSIRGIAPFDR
;
A
#
# COMPACT_ATOMS: atom_id res chain seq x y z
N MET A 1 -8.40 0.93 5.78
CA MET A 1 -9.19 1.04 4.54
C MET A 1 -9.06 -0.26 3.75
N ASP A 2 -9.96 -0.53 2.82
CA ASP A 2 -10.02 -1.72 1.97
C ASP A 2 -9.76 -1.42 0.48
N VAL A 3 -9.53 -0.16 0.14
CA VAL A 3 -9.21 0.31 -1.22
C VAL A 3 -7.92 1.13 -1.25
N TYR A 4 -7.24 1.21 -2.39
CA TYR A 4 -6.01 1.98 -2.60
C TYR A 4 -5.97 2.58 -4.01
N LYS A 5 -5.03 3.49 -4.27
CA LYS A 5 -4.59 3.85 -5.62
C LYS A 5 -3.06 3.72 -5.75
N VAL A 6 -2.55 3.53 -6.96
CA VAL A 6 -1.13 3.21 -7.19
C VAL A 6 -0.25 4.46 -7.06
N ARG A 7 -0.76 5.60 -7.52
CA ARG A 7 -0.09 6.90 -7.49
C ARG A 7 -1.03 8.01 -7.03
N ILE A 8 -0.47 9.17 -6.66
CA ILE A 8 -1.26 10.34 -6.26
C ILE A 8 -2.13 10.85 -7.42
N GLU A 9 -1.63 10.76 -8.65
CA GLU A 9 -2.32 11.27 -9.83
C GLU A 9 -3.50 10.38 -10.27
N ASP A 10 -3.57 9.14 -9.77
CA ASP A 10 -4.65 8.21 -10.11
C ASP A 10 -5.97 8.69 -9.51
N THR A 11 -7.03 8.68 -10.32
CA THR A 11 -8.40 9.01 -9.89
C THR A 11 -9.20 7.77 -9.50
N GLU A 12 -8.78 6.59 -9.98
CA GLU A 12 -9.45 5.32 -9.70
C GLU A 12 -8.90 4.65 -8.45
N SER A 13 -9.81 4.26 -7.56
CA SER A 13 -9.50 3.40 -6.41
C SER A 13 -9.75 1.94 -6.73
N LYS A 14 -8.89 1.05 -6.22
CA LYS A 14 -8.93 -0.40 -6.41
C LYS A 14 -9.03 -1.10 -5.06
N ILE A 15 -9.72 -2.23 -5.02
CA ILE A 15 -9.82 -3.06 -3.81
C ILE A 15 -8.43 -3.62 -3.49
N ILE A 16 -8.09 -3.72 -2.20
CA ILE A 16 -6.83 -4.32 -1.78
C ILE A 16 -6.90 -5.82 -2.01
N ASP A 17 -6.30 -6.26 -3.11
CA ASP A 17 -6.14 -7.64 -3.50
C ASP A 17 -4.72 -7.91 -4.01
N LYS A 18 -4.26 -9.14 -3.83
CA LYS A 18 -2.87 -9.50 -4.14
C LYS A 18 -2.62 -9.54 -5.65
N GLU A 19 -3.48 -10.20 -6.42
CA GLU A 19 -3.26 -10.39 -7.86
C GLU A 19 -3.24 -9.06 -8.63
N GLY A 20 -4.20 -8.18 -8.34
CA GLY A 20 -4.34 -6.84 -8.90
C GLY A 20 -3.17 -5.95 -8.54
N PHE A 21 -2.76 -5.94 -7.27
CA PHE A 21 -1.60 -5.15 -6.86
C PHE A 21 -0.31 -5.62 -7.55
N GLU A 22 -0.10 -6.94 -7.66
CA GLU A 22 1.07 -7.48 -8.38
C GLU A 22 1.05 -7.17 -9.87
N ALA A 23 -0.12 -7.24 -10.52
CA ALA A 23 -0.27 -6.97 -11.94
C ALA A 23 0.10 -5.52 -12.29
N GLU A 24 -0.21 -4.58 -11.40
CA GLU A 24 0.02 -3.14 -11.65
C GLU A 24 1.41 -2.68 -11.29
N THR A 25 1.95 -3.21 -10.20
CA THR A 25 3.24 -2.78 -9.65
C THR A 25 4.40 -3.63 -10.18
N PHE A 26 4.10 -4.76 -10.82
CA PHE A 26 5.06 -5.78 -11.26
C PHE A 26 6.01 -6.26 -10.16
N ARG A 27 5.61 -6.11 -8.89
CA ARG A 27 6.46 -6.39 -7.72
C ARG A 27 7.76 -5.58 -7.69
N ARG A 28 7.71 -4.32 -8.14
CA ARG A 28 8.89 -3.44 -8.28
C ARG A 28 8.89 -2.27 -7.30
N ASP A 29 10.06 -1.65 -7.18
CA ASP A 29 10.20 -0.31 -6.60
C ASP A 29 9.36 0.69 -7.42
N PRO A 30 8.69 1.68 -6.78
CA PRO A 30 8.74 2.00 -5.36
C PRO A 30 7.70 1.29 -4.50
N TRP A 31 6.83 0.45 -5.06
CA TRP A 31 5.72 -0.17 -4.32
C TRP A 31 6.16 -1.26 -3.36
N TYR A 32 7.28 -1.91 -3.64
CA TYR A 32 7.88 -2.94 -2.80
C TYR A 32 9.16 -2.39 -2.20
N GLN A 33 9.15 -2.09 -0.90
CA GLN A 33 10.31 -1.52 -0.20
C GLN A 33 10.68 -2.39 1.01
N PRO A 34 11.95 -2.34 1.47
CA PRO A 34 12.35 -2.97 2.72
C PRO A 34 11.49 -2.48 3.89
N GLY A 35 10.75 -3.41 4.51
CA GLY A 35 9.95 -3.17 5.70
C GLY A 35 10.67 -3.57 6.97
N SER A 36 9.92 -3.62 8.07
CA SER A 36 10.42 -4.09 9.36
C SER A 36 10.76 -5.58 9.32
N ALA A 37 11.79 -5.98 10.07
CA ALA A 37 12.18 -7.39 10.25
C ALA A 37 12.59 -8.13 8.95
N GLY A 38 13.14 -7.42 7.96
CA GLY A 38 13.67 -8.01 6.73
C GLY A 38 12.61 -8.49 5.72
N LYS A 39 11.33 -8.24 5.99
CA LYS A 39 10.24 -8.51 5.04
C LYS A 39 10.02 -7.30 4.12
N LEU A 40 9.64 -7.55 2.86
CA LEU A 40 9.21 -6.49 1.95
C LEU A 40 7.83 -5.97 2.38
N ALA A 41 7.72 -4.66 2.55
CA ALA A 41 6.46 -3.96 2.74
C ALA A 41 5.93 -3.46 1.40
N GLN A 42 4.61 -3.50 1.27
CA GLN A 42 3.89 -3.04 0.09
C GLN A 42 3.26 -1.69 0.40
N PHE A 43 3.54 -0.71 -0.44
CA PHE A 43 3.07 0.66 -0.28
C PHE A 43 2.21 1.10 -1.46
N ALA A 44 1.20 1.90 -1.15
CA ALA A 44 0.27 2.50 -2.10
C ALA A 44 -0.14 3.88 -1.59
N VAL A 45 -1.11 4.51 -2.25
CA VAL A 45 -1.63 5.82 -1.87
C VAL A 45 -3.09 5.71 -1.41
N CYS A 46 -3.45 6.46 -0.37
CA CYS A 46 -4.83 6.58 0.08
C CYS A 46 -5.63 7.40 -0.94
N PRO A 47 -6.76 6.89 -1.47
CA PRO A 47 -7.56 7.64 -2.44
C PRO A 47 -8.29 8.85 -1.83
N ALA A 48 -8.41 8.92 -0.50
CA ALA A 48 -9.16 9.98 0.19
C ALA A 48 -8.31 11.19 0.59
N CYS A 49 -7.01 11.01 0.84
CA CYS A 49 -6.15 12.06 1.39
C CYS A 49 -4.74 12.09 0.80
N ASP A 50 -4.47 11.30 -0.24
CA ASP A 50 -3.18 11.22 -0.96
C ASP A 50 -1.95 10.86 -0.11
N ASN A 51 -2.16 10.51 1.15
CA ASN A 51 -1.11 10.06 2.04
C ASN A 51 -0.68 8.62 1.69
N PRO A 52 0.61 8.29 1.92
CA PRO A 52 1.12 6.94 1.72
C PRO A 52 0.47 5.96 2.70
N VAL A 53 0.17 4.76 2.21
CA VAL A 53 -0.39 3.66 2.99
C VAL A 53 0.47 2.41 2.82
N GLN A 54 0.58 1.61 3.87
CA GLN A 54 1.08 0.25 3.80
C GLN A 54 -0.09 -0.72 3.63
N LEU A 55 0.02 -1.63 2.66
CA LEU A 55 -0.93 -2.73 2.48
C LEU A 55 -0.55 -3.87 3.43
N VAL A 56 -1.29 -3.97 4.54
CA VAL A 56 -1.07 -4.98 5.58
C VAL A 56 -1.90 -6.21 5.25
N GLY A 57 -1.29 -7.39 5.36
CA GLY A 57 -2.00 -8.65 5.12
C GLY A 57 -2.10 -9.07 3.66
N LEU A 58 -1.44 -8.38 2.73
CA LEU A 58 -1.51 -8.67 1.29
C LEU A 58 -0.97 -10.06 0.94
N TYR A 59 0.12 -10.48 1.60
CA TYR A 59 0.74 -11.80 1.41
C TYR A 59 0.48 -12.75 2.59
N GLU A 60 0.50 -12.21 3.81
CA GLU A 60 0.37 -12.98 5.05
C GLU A 60 -0.52 -12.18 6.00
N LEU A 61 -1.73 -12.68 6.23
CA LEU A 61 -2.69 -12.04 7.14
C LEU A 61 -2.22 -12.17 8.59
N PRO A 62 -2.18 -11.08 9.36
CA PRO A 62 -1.94 -11.16 10.80
C PRO A 62 -3.04 -11.97 11.52
N PRO A 63 -2.76 -12.53 12.70
CA PRO A 63 -3.77 -13.19 13.52
C PRO A 63 -5.00 -12.29 13.75
N ASN A 64 -6.19 -12.86 13.64
CA ASN A 64 -7.49 -12.16 13.80
C ASN A 64 -7.82 -11.11 12.73
N VAL A 65 -7.07 -11.05 11.62
CA VAL A 65 -7.40 -10.20 10.47
C VAL A 65 -8.08 -11.05 9.40
N LYS A 66 -9.29 -10.66 8.99
CA LYS A 66 -10.07 -11.41 8.00
C LYS A 66 -9.70 -11.07 6.55
N ASN A 67 -9.35 -9.81 6.28
CA ASN A 67 -9.05 -9.29 4.95
C ASN A 67 -7.85 -8.34 5.01
N PRO A 68 -7.05 -8.22 3.94
CA PRO A 68 -5.99 -7.24 3.86
C PRO A 68 -6.55 -5.82 3.94
N PHE A 69 -5.74 -4.89 4.44
CA PHE A 69 -6.17 -3.51 4.63
C PHE A 69 -5.03 -2.52 4.50
N GLY A 70 -5.37 -1.31 4.08
CA GLY A 70 -4.47 -0.18 3.99
C GLY A 70 -4.37 0.53 5.33
N LYS A 71 -3.13 0.69 5.81
CA LYS A 71 -2.76 1.42 7.02
C LYS A 71 -1.97 2.66 6.62
N HIS A 72 -2.41 3.85 7.02
CA HIS A 72 -1.65 5.08 6.80
C HIS A 72 -0.24 4.97 7.38
N ALA A 73 0.75 5.32 6.56
CA ALA A 73 2.11 5.49 7.04
C ALA A 73 2.21 6.79 7.85
N THR A 74 3.12 6.81 8.82
CA THR A 74 3.37 7.98 9.69
C THR A 74 4.51 8.86 9.17
N LYS A 75 4.94 8.64 7.93
CA LYS A 75 6.05 9.32 7.26
C LYS A 75 5.88 9.23 5.75
N SER A 76 6.52 10.14 5.03
CA SER A 76 6.63 10.09 3.58
C SER A 76 7.29 8.78 3.15
N ILE A 77 6.76 8.17 2.10
CA ILE A 77 7.31 6.95 1.50
C ILE A 77 7.88 7.32 0.14
N ARG A 78 9.20 7.13 -0.01
CA ARG A 78 9.94 7.52 -1.21
C ARG A 78 9.30 6.88 -2.44
N GLY A 79 9.03 7.70 -3.47
CA GLY A 79 8.44 7.24 -4.73
C GLY A 79 6.96 6.86 -4.66
N ILE A 80 6.32 6.94 -3.49
CA ILE A 80 4.89 6.65 -3.31
C ILE A 80 4.11 7.92 -3.06
N ALA A 81 4.32 8.56 -1.91
CA ALA A 81 3.66 9.83 -1.58
C ALA A 81 4.35 10.55 -0.41
N PRO A 82 4.32 11.90 -0.39
CA PRO A 82 4.64 12.68 0.80
C PRO A 82 3.57 12.46 1.87
N PHE A 83 3.96 12.57 3.14
CA PHE A 83 3.03 12.58 4.25
C PHE A 83 2.65 14.02 4.61
N ASP A 84 1.34 14.34 4.54
CA ASP A 84 0.82 15.71 4.69
C ASP A 84 -0.03 15.94 5.96
N ARG A 85 -0.04 14.95 6.88
CA ARG A 85 -0.66 14.98 8.22
C ARG A 85 -2.17 15.24 8.29
#